data_AF-A0A964EI17-F1
#
_entry.id   AF-A0A964EI17-F1
#
_cell.length_a   1.000
_cell.length_b   1.000
_cell.length_c   1.000
_cell.angle_alpha   90.00
_cell.angle_beta   90.00
_cell.angle_gamma   90.00
#
_symmetry.space_group_name_H-M   'P 1'
#
loop_
_entity.id
_entity.type
_entity.pdbx_description
1 polymer ?
#
loop_
_entity_poly.entity_id
_entity_poly.type
_entity_poly.pdbx_seq_one_letter_code
_entity_poly.pdbx_strand_id
1 'polypeptide(L)'
;MKKSLLLIGLILASCSFLEAQDQLFVIPLKKDKIPPVVMSSIEKDFPESTVTGYSAIPIQSIGEDWAVVRNDVNQDKYDTYQVDIDGNAFAGTATYDANGRLISARENLKNVILPHQIGRSIGAEYPGWAVAGDHELITVYKPGRQQVYYRVKLEKGREKMTVVYDGSGNQVKPSGAGDYSREMKETLRKEKRDS
;
A
#
# COMPACT_ATOMS: atom_id res chain seq x y z
N MET A 1 67.84 -4.25 11.93
CA MET A 1 66.93 -3.15 12.31
C MET A 1 65.70 -3.23 11.43
N LYS A 2 64.62 -3.84 11.93
CA LYS A 2 63.37 -4.08 11.19
C LYS A 2 62.41 -2.93 11.53
N LYS A 3 62.01 -2.13 10.54
CA LYS A 3 61.07 -1.03 10.74
C LYS A 3 59.66 -1.60 10.88
N SER A 4 59.05 -1.30 12.01
CA SER A 4 57.66 -1.55 12.35
C SER A 4 56.74 -0.72 11.45
N LEU A 5 55.66 -1.31 10.94
CA LEU A 5 54.49 -0.54 10.50
C LEU A 5 53.23 -1.23 11.02
N LEU A 6 52.65 -0.60 12.03
CA LEU A 6 51.31 -0.82 12.56
C LEU A 6 50.28 -0.33 11.54
N LEU A 7 49.28 -1.14 11.22
CA LEU A 7 47.94 -0.64 10.84
C LEU A 7 46.87 -1.55 11.46
N ILE A 8 46.21 -0.99 12.47
CA ILE A 8 45.05 -1.52 13.20
C ILE A 8 43.81 -0.79 12.64
N GLY A 9 42.69 -1.51 12.48
CA GLY A 9 41.34 -0.95 12.32
C GLY A 9 40.60 -1.58 11.13
N LEU A 10 39.91 -2.72 11.28
CA LEU A 10 38.56 -2.90 11.85
C LEU A 10 37.43 -2.28 10.98
N ILE A 11 36.81 -3.17 10.18
CA ILE A 11 35.37 -3.28 9.85
C ILE A 11 34.61 -1.99 9.53
N LEU A 12 34.11 -1.87 8.29
CA LEU A 12 32.76 -1.34 8.01
C LEU A 12 32.32 -1.66 6.56
N ALA A 13 31.32 -2.53 6.48
CA ALA A 13 30.18 -2.42 5.56
C ALA A 13 30.45 -2.40 4.04
N SER A 14 30.71 -3.56 3.44
CA SER A 14 29.91 -3.93 2.26
C SER A 14 28.59 -4.48 2.80
N CYS A 15 27.70 -3.55 3.12
CA CYS A 15 26.31 -3.80 3.42
C CYS A 15 25.79 -4.81 2.42
N SER A 16 25.42 -5.98 2.92
CA SER A 16 24.61 -6.92 2.19
C SER A 16 23.50 -6.13 1.51
N PHE A 17 23.37 -6.30 0.20
CA PHE A 17 22.14 -6.03 -0.51
C PHE A 17 21.11 -7.02 0.07
N LEU A 18 20.64 -6.76 1.29
CA LEU A 18 19.37 -7.29 1.76
C LEU A 18 18.36 -6.49 0.96
N GLU A 19 18.05 -6.95 -0.25
CA GLU A 19 16.70 -6.72 -0.73
C GLU A 19 15.80 -7.50 0.24
N ALA A 20 15.32 -6.82 1.28
CA ALA A 20 14.09 -7.22 1.91
C ALA A 20 12.97 -6.97 0.88
N GLN A 21 12.92 -7.78 -0.17
CA GLN A 21 11.71 -7.90 -0.96
C GLN A 21 10.69 -8.54 -0.03
N ASP A 22 9.84 -7.71 0.58
CA ASP A 22 8.56 -8.16 1.11
C ASP A 22 7.75 -8.71 -0.07
N GLN A 23 8.02 -9.96 -0.45
CA GLN A 23 7.17 -10.68 -1.39
C GLN A 23 5.85 -10.94 -0.67
N LEU A 24 4.84 -10.14 -0.97
CA LEU A 24 3.46 -10.47 -0.61
C LEU A 24 3.19 -11.87 -1.18
N PHE A 25 2.97 -12.84 -0.30
CA PHE A 25 2.70 -14.21 -0.72
C PHE A 25 1.25 -14.26 -1.19
N VAL A 26 1.07 -14.19 -2.50
CA VAL A 26 -0.22 -14.27 -3.19
C VAL A 26 -0.26 -15.62 -3.91
N ILE A 27 -1.24 -16.45 -3.58
CA ILE A 27 -1.43 -17.74 -4.26
C ILE A 27 -2.49 -17.55 -5.34
N PRO A 28 -2.14 -17.62 -6.64
CA PRO A 28 -3.13 -17.54 -7.71
C PRO A 28 -4.13 -18.68 -7.61
N LEU A 29 -5.42 -18.36 -7.72
CA LEU A 29 -6.51 -19.31 -7.67
C LEU A 29 -7.24 -19.38 -9.00
N LYS A 30 -7.85 -20.54 -9.26
CA LYS A 30 -8.86 -20.68 -10.31
C LYS A 30 -10.24 -20.35 -9.74
N LYS A 31 -11.16 -19.94 -10.63
CA LYS A 31 -12.54 -19.55 -10.29
C LYS A 31 -13.30 -20.63 -9.50
N ASP A 32 -13.08 -21.91 -9.79
CA ASP A 32 -13.71 -23.06 -9.13
C ASP A 32 -13.26 -23.27 -7.67
N LYS A 33 -12.19 -22.59 -7.24
CA LYS A 33 -11.70 -22.61 -5.86
C LYS A 33 -12.31 -21.51 -4.98
N ILE A 34 -13.17 -20.66 -5.55
CA ILE A 34 -13.78 -19.55 -4.84
C ILE A 34 -15.16 -19.97 -4.32
N PRO A 35 -15.44 -19.82 -3.01
CA PRO A 35 -16.74 -20.17 -2.45
C PRO A 35 -17.88 -19.38 -3.13
N PRO A 36 -19.04 -20.00 -3.40
CA PRO A 36 -20.19 -19.31 -3.98
C PRO A 36 -20.63 -18.07 -3.20
N VAL A 37 -20.52 -18.11 -1.86
CA VAL A 37 -20.85 -16.95 -1.00
C VAL A 37 -19.93 -15.74 -1.26
N VAL A 38 -18.65 -15.99 -1.55
CA VAL A 38 -17.69 -14.93 -1.92
C VAL A 38 -18.04 -14.38 -3.29
N MET A 39 -18.38 -15.24 -4.25
CA MET A 39 -18.81 -14.81 -5.60
C MET A 39 -20.05 -13.91 -5.55
N SER A 40 -21.09 -14.30 -4.81
CA SER A 40 -22.28 -13.47 -4.63
C SER A 40 -21.98 -12.15 -3.94
N SER A 41 -20.99 -12.12 -3.03
CA SER A 41 -20.57 -10.89 -2.35
C SER A 41 -19.83 -9.95 -3.30
N ILE A 42 -18.96 -10.48 -4.18
CA ILE A 42 -18.28 -9.69 -5.22
C ILE A 42 -19.28 -9.03 -6.17
N GLU A 43 -20.25 -9.80 -6.68
CA GLU A 43 -21.27 -9.27 -7.60
C GLU A 43 -22.13 -8.18 -6.95
N LYS A 44 -22.39 -8.30 -5.65
CA LYS A 44 -23.14 -7.31 -4.87
C LYS A 44 -22.33 -6.05 -4.58
N ASP A 45 -21.08 -6.20 -4.16
CA ASP A 45 -20.25 -5.09 -3.68
C ASP A 45 -19.64 -4.28 -4.84
N PHE A 46 -19.37 -4.92 -5.98
CA PHE A 46 -18.80 -4.30 -7.18
C PHE A 46 -19.65 -4.61 -8.42
N PRO A 47 -20.89 -4.10 -8.50
CA PRO A 47 -21.75 -4.33 -9.65
C PRO A 47 -21.13 -3.76 -10.93
N GLU A 48 -21.40 -4.41 -12.07
CA GLU A 48 -20.91 -4.00 -13.40
C GLU A 48 -19.38 -3.99 -13.56
N SER A 49 -18.64 -4.55 -12.61
CA SER A 49 -17.19 -4.73 -12.70
C SER A 49 -16.83 -6.08 -13.34
N THR A 50 -15.62 -6.16 -13.91
CA THR A 50 -15.06 -7.39 -14.43
C THR A 50 -14.03 -7.94 -13.45
N VAL A 51 -14.20 -9.19 -13.02
CA VAL A 51 -13.17 -9.89 -12.25
C VAL A 51 -12.13 -10.46 -13.20
N THR A 52 -10.88 -10.01 -13.06
CA THR A 52 -9.76 -10.37 -13.94
C THR A 52 -8.79 -11.38 -13.32
N GLY A 53 -8.86 -11.57 -12.00
CA GLY A 53 -7.97 -12.47 -11.27
C GLY A 53 -8.55 -12.89 -9.93
N TYR A 54 -8.10 -14.06 -9.45
CA TYR A 54 -8.42 -14.59 -8.14
C TYR A 54 -7.15 -15.06 -7.47
N SER A 55 -7.02 -14.78 -6.17
CA SER A 55 -5.90 -15.23 -5.37
C SER A 55 -6.30 -15.48 -3.92
N ALA A 56 -5.53 -16.29 -3.20
CA ALA A 56 -5.59 -16.35 -1.74
C ALA A 56 -4.43 -15.56 -1.14
N ILE A 57 -4.71 -14.91 -0.01
CA ILE A 57 -3.70 -14.17 0.75
C ILE A 57 -3.76 -14.59 2.24
N PRO A 58 -2.62 -14.86 2.90
CA PRO A 58 -2.59 -15.13 4.34
C PRO A 58 -2.73 -13.83 5.14
N ILE A 59 -3.85 -13.61 5.82
CA ILE A 59 -4.04 -12.39 6.64
C ILE A 59 -3.66 -12.66 8.10
N GLN A 60 -2.59 -12.04 8.61
CA GLN A 60 -2.39 -11.90 10.06
C GLN A 60 -2.62 -10.49 10.61
N SER A 61 -2.58 -9.41 9.81
CA SER A 61 -2.81 -8.06 10.35
C SER A 61 -3.24 -7.06 9.29
N ILE A 62 -4.47 -6.55 9.41
CA ILE A 62 -4.90 -5.32 8.72
C ILE A 62 -4.48 -4.13 9.60
N GLY A 63 -3.18 -3.89 9.63
CA GLY A 63 -2.54 -2.74 10.27
C GLY A 63 -2.32 -1.58 9.31
N GLU A 64 -1.90 -0.42 9.83
CA GLU A 64 -1.74 0.86 9.12
C GLU A 64 -0.60 0.87 8.06
N ASP A 65 -0.02 -0.30 7.75
CA ASP A 65 1.07 -0.50 6.80
C ASP A 65 0.69 -1.26 5.52
N TRP A 66 -0.56 -1.09 5.06
CA TRP A 66 -0.97 -1.25 3.65
C TRP A 66 -0.65 -2.58 2.93
N ALA A 67 -0.57 -3.73 3.60
CA ALA A 67 -0.99 -5.06 3.11
C ALA A 67 -0.43 -6.18 3.99
N VAL A 68 -1.33 -7.00 4.54
CA VAL A 68 -1.22 -8.47 4.67
C VAL A 68 0.18 -9.03 5.00
N VAL A 69 0.39 -9.35 6.29
CA VAL A 69 1.58 -10.07 6.79
C VAL A 69 1.26 -11.55 7.08
N ARG A 70 2.25 -12.42 6.79
CA ARG A 70 2.22 -13.90 6.63
C ARG A 70 2.03 -14.73 7.91
N ASN A 71 1.49 -15.96 7.74
CA ASN A 71 2.15 -17.24 8.06
C ASN A 71 1.45 -18.43 7.36
N ASP A 72 2.12 -19.59 7.41
CA ASP A 72 1.80 -20.94 6.88
C ASP A 72 0.39 -21.17 6.30
N VAL A 73 0.24 -20.84 5.02
CA VAL A 73 -0.94 -21.25 4.25
C VAL A 73 -0.92 -22.76 4.10
N ASN A 74 -1.90 -23.43 4.71
CA ASN A 74 -2.27 -24.77 4.27
C ASN A 74 -2.86 -24.63 2.86
N GLN A 75 -2.17 -25.19 1.86
CA GLN A 75 -2.51 -25.02 0.44
C GLN A 75 -3.94 -25.48 0.09
N ASP A 76 -4.58 -26.26 0.97
CA ASP A 76 -5.91 -26.83 0.75
C ASP A 76 -7.06 -26.03 1.41
N LYS A 77 -6.76 -25.05 2.29
CA LYS A 77 -7.77 -24.19 2.93
C LYS A 77 -7.30 -22.75 3.03
N TYR A 78 -8.01 -21.86 2.34
CA TYR A 78 -7.74 -20.43 2.36
C TYR A 78 -8.72 -19.73 3.29
N ASP A 79 -8.20 -18.93 4.21
CA ASP A 79 -9.05 -18.12 5.11
C ASP A 79 -9.61 -16.89 4.39
N THR A 80 -8.95 -16.45 3.31
CA THR A 80 -9.32 -15.25 2.58
C THR A 80 -9.12 -15.37 1.07
N TYR A 81 -9.91 -14.59 0.34
CA TYR A 81 -10.01 -14.60 -1.11
C TYR A 81 -9.88 -13.17 -1.61
N GLN A 82 -8.80 -12.90 -2.34
CA GLN A 82 -8.59 -11.64 -3.05
C GLN A 82 -9.03 -11.80 -4.51
N VAL A 83 -9.69 -10.77 -5.03
CA VAL A 83 -10.03 -10.65 -6.44
C VAL A 83 -9.48 -9.37 -7.04
N ASP A 84 -9.02 -9.46 -8.28
CA ASP A 84 -8.66 -8.32 -9.09
C ASP A 84 -9.90 -7.86 -9.86
N ILE A 85 -10.22 -6.59 -9.78
CA ILE A 85 -11.46 -6.00 -10.29
C ILE A 85 -11.11 -4.85 -11.23
N ASP A 86 -11.74 -4.82 -12.40
CA ASP A 86 -11.68 -3.72 -13.35
C ASP A 86 -13.09 -3.15 -13.59
N GLY A 87 -13.25 -1.87 -13.32
CA GLY A 87 -14.48 -1.12 -13.53
C GLY A 87 -14.25 0.10 -14.40
N ASN A 88 -15.32 0.77 -14.82
CA ASN A 88 -15.23 1.89 -15.77
C ASN A 88 -14.30 3.03 -15.31
N ALA A 89 -14.29 3.35 -14.01
CA ALA A 89 -13.54 4.47 -13.44
C ALA A 89 -12.44 4.04 -12.44
N PHE A 90 -12.26 2.73 -12.23
CA PHE A 90 -11.30 2.22 -11.27
C PHE A 90 -10.79 0.84 -11.65
N ALA A 91 -9.57 0.51 -11.22
CA ALA A 91 -9.08 -0.86 -11.21
C ALA A 91 -8.44 -1.14 -9.85
N GLY A 92 -8.57 -2.35 -9.35
CA GLY A 92 -8.31 -2.57 -7.94
C GLY A 92 -8.34 -4.01 -7.49
N THR A 93 -8.31 -4.16 -6.17
CA THR A 93 -8.36 -5.45 -5.50
C THR A 93 -9.37 -5.40 -4.37
N ALA A 94 -10.12 -6.48 -4.18
CA ALA A 94 -11.01 -6.64 -3.04
C ALA A 94 -10.71 -7.97 -2.34
N THR A 95 -10.67 -7.96 -1.02
CA THR A 95 -10.34 -9.13 -0.19
C THR A 95 -11.53 -9.48 0.68
N TYR A 96 -11.92 -10.74 0.66
CA TYR A 96 -13.05 -11.31 1.41
C TYR A 96 -12.58 -12.40 2.35
N ASP A 97 -13.28 -12.60 3.46
CA ASP A 97 -13.13 -13.81 4.27
C ASP A 97 -13.88 -14.99 3.62
N ALA A 98 -13.70 -16.20 4.19
CA ALA A 98 -14.39 -17.40 3.72
C ALA A 98 -15.93 -17.35 3.83
N ASN A 99 -16.49 -16.41 4.58
CA ASN A 99 -17.94 -16.20 4.69
C ASN A 99 -18.47 -15.15 3.69
N GLY A 100 -17.62 -14.63 2.80
CA GLY A 100 -17.98 -13.58 1.84
C GLY A 100 -18.03 -12.18 2.46
N ARG A 101 -17.49 -11.96 3.66
CA ARG A 101 -17.41 -10.62 4.22
C ARG A 101 -16.26 -9.85 3.59
N LEU A 102 -16.54 -8.68 3.02
CA LEU A 102 -15.51 -7.77 2.55
C LEU A 102 -14.62 -7.29 3.71
N ILE A 103 -13.33 -7.57 3.60
CA ILE A 103 -12.29 -7.23 4.57
C ILE A 103 -11.60 -5.92 4.18
N SER A 104 -11.27 -5.78 2.90
CA SER A 104 -10.62 -4.59 2.37
C SER A 104 -10.84 -4.41 0.87
N ALA A 105 -10.80 -3.17 0.41
CA ALA A 105 -10.77 -2.83 -1.00
C ALA A 105 -9.66 -1.81 -1.28
N ARG A 106 -8.99 -1.94 -2.42
CA ARG A 106 -8.03 -0.98 -2.94
C ARG A 106 -8.42 -0.63 -4.36
N GLU A 107 -8.78 0.61 -4.59
CA GLU A 107 -9.32 1.09 -5.87
C GLU A 107 -8.39 2.19 -6.38
N ASN A 108 -7.71 1.93 -7.50
CA ASN A 108 -6.99 2.98 -8.22
C ASN A 108 -8.00 3.76 -9.04
N LEU A 109 -8.38 4.94 -8.55
CA LEU A 109 -9.38 5.80 -9.13
C LEU A 109 -8.78 6.65 -10.24
N LYS A 110 -9.33 6.49 -11.46
CA LYS A 110 -8.84 7.17 -12.67
C LYS A 110 -9.53 8.52 -12.84
N ASN A 111 -8.77 9.61 -12.82
CA ASN A 111 -9.28 10.98 -12.97
C ASN A 111 -10.44 11.36 -12.01
N VAL A 112 -10.52 10.72 -10.85
CA VAL A 112 -11.52 11.07 -9.83
C VAL A 112 -10.98 12.20 -8.95
N ILE A 113 -11.83 13.15 -8.61
CA ILE A 113 -11.45 14.30 -7.78
C ILE A 113 -11.27 13.85 -6.32
N LEU A 114 -10.15 14.21 -5.71
CA LEU A 114 -9.91 14.00 -4.28
C LEU A 114 -10.93 14.78 -3.43
N PRO A 115 -11.35 14.24 -2.27
CA PRO A 115 -12.12 15.00 -1.30
C PRO A 115 -11.48 16.34 -0.99
N HIS A 116 -12.29 17.40 -0.98
CA HIS A 116 -11.82 18.79 -0.85
C HIS A 116 -10.88 19.02 0.35
N GLN A 117 -11.16 18.39 1.49
CA GLN A 117 -10.30 18.50 2.67
C GLN A 117 -8.88 17.95 2.45
N ILE A 118 -8.73 16.86 1.70
CA ILE A 118 -7.43 16.26 1.38
C ILE A 118 -6.67 17.18 0.42
N GLY A 119 -7.35 17.70 -0.60
CA GLY A 119 -6.76 18.68 -1.52
C GLY A 119 -6.27 19.93 -0.79
N ARG A 120 -7.02 20.42 0.20
CA ARG A 120 -6.58 21.54 1.06
C ARG A 120 -5.37 21.20 1.90
N SER A 121 -5.35 20.03 2.56
CA SER A 121 -4.20 19.60 3.35
C SER A 121 -2.94 19.49 2.49
N ILE A 122 -3.03 18.88 1.30
CA ILE A 122 -1.92 18.82 0.34
C ILE A 122 -1.42 20.21 -0.03
N GLY A 123 -2.32 21.15 -0.38
CA GLY A 123 -1.94 22.51 -0.76
C GLY A 123 -1.24 23.30 0.36
N ALA A 124 -1.60 23.02 1.63
CA ALA A 124 -0.99 23.66 2.80
C ALA A 124 0.35 23.02 3.18
N GLU A 125 0.44 21.69 3.15
CA GLU A 125 1.63 20.93 3.58
C GLU A 125 2.72 20.86 2.49
N TYR A 126 2.33 20.89 1.22
CA TYR A 126 3.20 20.68 0.06
C TYR A 126 3.06 21.81 -0.98
N PRO A 127 3.39 23.06 -0.64
CA PRO A 127 3.26 24.18 -1.58
C PRO A 127 4.11 23.97 -2.84
N GLY A 128 3.50 24.19 -4.01
CA GLY A 128 4.14 24.01 -5.32
C GLY A 128 4.20 22.58 -5.84
N TRP A 129 3.62 21.61 -5.13
CA TRP A 129 3.43 20.24 -5.61
C TRP A 129 2.04 20.06 -6.24
N ALA A 130 1.97 19.32 -7.34
CA ALA A 130 0.72 18.97 -8.01
C ALA A 130 0.32 17.53 -7.71
N VAL A 131 -0.98 17.25 -7.67
CA VAL A 131 -1.49 15.87 -7.59
C VAL A 131 -1.33 15.22 -8.95
N ALA A 132 -0.66 14.07 -9.00
CA ALA A 132 -0.44 13.30 -10.22
C ALA A 132 -1.70 12.48 -10.55
N GLY A 133 -2.76 13.14 -11.02
CA GLY A 133 -3.97 12.55 -11.61
C GLY A 133 -4.69 11.52 -10.74
N ASP A 134 -4.29 10.26 -10.90
CA ASP A 134 -4.90 9.09 -10.27
C ASP A 134 -4.46 8.95 -8.81
N HIS A 135 -5.34 8.37 -7.99
CA HIS A 135 -5.05 8.08 -6.59
C HIS A 135 -5.66 6.75 -6.18
N GLU A 136 -5.10 6.12 -5.15
CA GLU A 136 -5.63 4.87 -4.62
C GLU A 136 -6.50 5.16 -3.39
N LEU A 137 -7.74 4.70 -3.43
CA LEU A 137 -8.64 4.62 -2.29
C LEU A 137 -8.46 3.27 -1.62
N ILE A 138 -8.13 3.28 -0.33
CA ILE A 138 -7.95 2.08 0.48
C ILE A 138 -9.04 2.07 1.54
N THR A 139 -9.92 1.07 1.49
CA THR A 139 -10.96 0.86 2.48
C THR A 139 -10.68 -0.41 3.27
N VAL A 140 -10.71 -0.30 4.59
CA VAL A 140 -10.50 -1.40 5.54
C VAL A 140 -11.73 -1.54 6.44
N TYR A 141 -12.31 -2.74 6.45
CA TYR A 141 -13.48 -3.06 7.26
C TYR A 141 -13.06 -3.83 8.50
N LYS A 142 -13.30 -3.23 9.67
CA LYS A 142 -13.12 -3.88 10.98
C LYS A 142 -14.49 -4.00 11.67
N PRO A 143 -14.64 -4.86 12.70
CA PRO A 143 -15.90 -4.96 13.42
C PRO A 143 -16.37 -3.59 13.92
N GLY A 144 -17.55 -3.15 13.47
CA GLY A 144 -18.16 -1.88 13.85
C GLY A 144 -17.48 -0.60 13.35
N ARG A 145 -16.44 -0.69 12.49
CA ARG A 145 -15.72 0.49 11.99
C ARG A 145 -15.18 0.31 10.58
N GLN A 146 -15.18 1.38 9.81
CA GLN A 146 -14.56 1.48 8.50
C GLN A 146 -13.42 2.49 8.57
N GLN A 147 -12.26 2.14 8.04
CA GLN A 147 -11.12 3.06 7.88
C GLN A 147 -10.91 3.30 6.39
N VAL A 148 -10.76 4.57 6.02
CA VAL A 148 -10.58 5.00 4.63
C VAL A 148 -9.29 5.80 4.54
N TYR A 149 -8.47 5.47 3.55
CA TYR A 149 -7.23 6.16 3.26
C TYR A 149 -7.12 6.49 1.78
N TYR A 150 -6.44 7.59 1.47
CA TYR A 150 -6.15 8.06 0.13
C TYR A 150 -4.64 8.09 -0.04
N ARG A 151 -4.10 7.22 -0.90
CA ARG A 151 -2.69 7.24 -1.28
C ARG A 151 -2.56 8.05 -2.57
N VAL A 152 -1.92 9.20 -2.44
CA VAL A 152 -1.84 10.22 -3.48
C VAL A 152 -0.39 10.39 -3.93
N LYS A 153 -0.15 10.33 -5.24
CA LYS A 153 1.14 10.69 -5.83
C LYS A 153 1.17 12.19 -6.07
N LEU A 154 2.25 12.83 -5.63
CA LEU A 154 2.52 14.25 -5.86
C LEU A 154 3.74 14.39 -6.77
N GLU A 155 3.75 15.45 -7.58
CA GLU A 155 4.85 15.77 -8.46
C GLU A 155 5.22 17.26 -8.45
N LYS A 156 6.52 17.53 -8.59
CA LYS A 156 7.08 18.88 -8.73
C LYS A 156 8.28 18.81 -9.68
N GLY A 157 8.04 19.19 -10.94
CA GLY A 157 9.05 19.02 -11.99
C GLY A 157 9.38 17.55 -12.23
N ARG A 158 10.61 17.12 -11.89
CA ARG A 158 11.04 15.71 -12.00
C ARG A 158 10.89 14.92 -10.71
N GLU A 159 10.57 15.60 -9.61
CA GLU A 159 10.46 14.98 -8.29
C GLU A 159 9.06 14.40 -8.12
N LYS A 160 8.99 13.24 -7.45
CA LYS A 160 7.75 12.55 -7.15
C LYS A 160 7.79 12.07 -5.70
N MET A 161 6.66 12.17 -5.03
CA MET A 161 6.48 11.56 -3.72
C MET A 161 5.09 10.94 -3.59
N THR A 162 4.92 10.10 -2.59
CA THR A 162 3.61 9.53 -2.23
C THR A 162 3.27 9.94 -0.81
N VAL A 163 2.04 10.44 -0.63
CA VAL A 163 1.49 10.85 0.66
C VAL A 163 0.21 10.08 0.91
N VAL A 164 -0.11 9.83 2.17
CA VAL A 164 -1.33 9.11 2.56
C VAL A 164 -2.14 10.00 3.49
N TYR A 165 -3.44 10.11 3.24
CA TYR A 165 -4.38 10.84 4.08
C TYR A 165 -5.50 9.93 4.55
N ASP A 166 -6.00 10.16 5.75
CA ASP A 166 -7.26 9.54 6.19
C ASP A 166 -8.48 10.23 5.57
N GLY A 167 -9.65 9.63 5.78
CA GLY A 167 -10.94 10.18 5.35
C GLY A 167 -11.35 11.49 6.02
N SER A 168 -10.54 12.09 6.91
CA SER A 168 -10.73 13.42 7.51
C SER A 168 -9.73 14.46 6.98
N GLY A 169 -8.79 14.05 6.12
CA GLY A 169 -7.75 14.94 5.59
C GLY A 169 -6.53 15.08 6.48
N ASN A 170 -6.34 14.22 7.49
CA ASN A 170 -5.12 14.17 8.26
C ASN A 170 -4.09 13.30 7.55
N GLN A 171 -2.85 13.78 7.46
CA GLN A 171 -1.77 12.98 6.91
C GLN A 171 -1.47 11.79 7.82
N VAL A 172 -1.50 10.59 7.25
CA VAL A 172 -1.11 9.34 7.91
C VAL A 172 0.29 8.98 7.48
N LYS A 173 1.18 8.75 8.45
CA LYS A 173 2.49 8.17 8.20
C LYS A 173 2.35 6.65 8.29
N PRO A 174 2.71 5.89 7.26
CA PRO A 174 2.72 4.43 7.37
C PRO A 174 3.65 4.03 8.52
N SER A 175 3.14 3.28 9.49
CA SER A 175 3.85 2.75 10.67
C SER A 175 4.91 1.68 10.37
N GLY A 176 5.58 1.70 9.22
CA GLY A 176 6.65 0.78 8.84
C GLY A 176 7.71 1.43 7.95
N ALA A 177 7.67 2.76 7.80
CA ALA A 177 8.57 3.57 7.00
C ALA A 177 9.96 3.76 7.64
N GLY A 178 10.63 2.65 7.97
CA GLY A 178 12.06 2.65 8.27
C GLY A 178 12.89 3.28 7.15
N ASP A 179 12.42 3.21 5.90
CA ASP A 179 13.10 3.78 4.72
C ASP A 179 12.49 5.06 4.15
N TYR A 180 11.17 5.17 3.98
CA TYR A 180 10.58 6.40 3.41
C TYR A 180 10.75 7.63 4.29
N SER A 181 10.81 7.46 5.62
CA SER A 181 11.04 8.60 6.52
C SER A 181 12.50 9.09 6.50
N ARG A 182 13.47 8.23 6.13
CA ARG A 182 14.86 8.64 5.91
C ARG A 182 14.98 9.45 4.63
N GLU A 183 14.41 8.96 3.54
CA GLU A 183 14.45 9.62 2.24
C GLU A 183 13.76 11.00 2.30
N MET A 184 12.58 11.08 2.93
CA MET A 184 11.88 12.35 3.14
C MET A 184 12.65 13.33 4.05
N LYS A 185 13.27 12.84 5.15
CA LYS A 185 14.09 13.68 6.04
C LYS A 185 15.38 14.14 5.37
N GLU A 186 15.95 13.35 4.46
CA GLU A 186 17.14 13.71 3.71
C GLU A 186 16.84 14.73 2.62
N THR A 187 15.73 14.57 1.89
CA THR A 187 15.27 15.54 0.89
C THR A 187 14.94 16.88 1.54
N LEU A 188 14.16 16.89 2.62
CA LEU A 188 13.85 18.11 3.38
C LEU A 188 15.09 18.74 4.02
N ARG A 189 16.10 17.95 4.43
CA ARG A 189 17.40 18.46 4.92
C ARG A 189 18.31 19.00 3.81
N LYS A 190 18.13 18.59 2.56
CA LYS A 190 18.86 19.14 1.41
C LYS A 190 18.24 20.46 0.99
N GLU A 191 16.92 20.52 0.81
CA GLU A 191 16.21 21.77 0.50
C GLU A 191 16.50 22.89 1.52
N LYS A 192 16.56 22.55 2.82
CA LYS A 192 16.85 23.52 3.89
C LYS A 192 18.33 23.92 4.02
N ARG A 193 19.24 23.21 3.34
CA ARG A 193 20.67 23.58 3.24
C ARG A 193 20.97 24.43 2.01
N ASP A 194 20.13 24.32 0.99
CA ASP A 194 20.28 25.00 -0.29
C ASP A 194 19.41 26.29 -0.38
N SER A 195 18.70 26.63 0.69
CA SER A 195 17.96 27.89 0.91
C SER A 195 18.69 28.80 1.90
#